data_AF-A0A7H8PI59-F1
#
_entry.id   AF-A0A7H8PI59-F1
#
_cell.length_a   1.000
_cell.length_b   1.000
_cell.length_c   1.000
_cell.angle_alpha   90.00
_cell.angle_beta   90.00
_cell.angle_gamma   90.00
#
_symmetry.space_group_name_H-M   'P 1'
#
loop_
_entity.id
_entity.type
_entity.pdbx_description
1 polymer ?
#
loop_
_entity_poly.entity_id
_entity_poly.type
_entity_poly.pdbx_seq_one_letter_code
_entity_poly.pdbx_strand_id
1 'polypeptide(L)'
;MYKIKDTNVKELKAIEIQNQEEILARTKRKLDPVEAFEVIKKESDDFSKSSVKAQEADELLYRLLNRDVKGALTPTSSKKESSKKELSVEEIQIQARARARALELLELELELDLNTKSA
;
A
#
# COMPACT_ATOMS: atom_id res chain seq x y z
N MET A 1 9.15 15.96 8.13
CA MET A 1 10.25 15.96 9.11
C MET A 1 10.59 14.49 9.39
N TYR A 2 11.87 14.13 9.43
CA TYR A 2 12.31 12.72 9.49
C TYR A 2 12.20 12.16 10.91
N LYS A 3 11.53 11.01 11.06
CA LYS A 3 11.25 10.35 12.35
C LYS A 3 12.35 9.38 12.76
N ILE A 4 13.08 8.82 11.79
CA ILE A 4 14.14 7.84 12.07
C ILE A 4 15.46 8.49 12.46
N LYS A 5 15.58 9.83 12.42
CA LYS A 5 16.84 10.56 12.64
C LYS A 5 17.56 10.17 13.94
N ASP A 6 16.80 9.89 15.00
CA ASP A 6 17.30 9.53 16.33
C ASP A 6 17.33 8.01 16.57
N THR A 7 16.95 7.20 15.58
CA THR A 7 16.90 5.73 15.68
C THR A 7 18.30 5.13 15.69
N ASN A 8 18.53 4.13 16.55
CA ASN A 8 19.80 3.44 16.59
C ASN A 8 19.88 2.30 15.57
N VAL A 9 21.04 2.15 14.91
CA VAL A 9 21.32 1.03 13.98
C VAL A 9 21.11 -0.34 14.64
N LYS A 10 21.31 -0.46 15.95
CA LYS A 10 21.05 -1.69 16.71
C LYS A 10 19.57 -2.07 16.71
N GLU A 11 18.68 -1.09 16.81
CA GLU A 11 17.24 -1.33 16.81
C GLU A 11 16.76 -1.72 15.41
N LEU A 12 17.34 -1.14 14.36
CA LEU A 12 17.07 -1.52 12.96
C LEU A 12 17.48 -2.96 12.66
N LYS A 13 18.62 -3.41 13.20
CA LYS A 13 19.08 -4.81 13.07
C LYS A 13 18.20 -5.82 13.81
N ALA A 14 17.49 -5.37 14.85
CA ALA A 14 16.61 -6.22 15.63
C ALA A 14 15.24 -6.44 14.95
N ILE A 15 14.92 -5.69 13.88
CA ILE A 15 13.66 -5.84 13.14
C ILE A 15 13.69 -7.17 12.37
N GLU A 16 12.83 -8.10 12.77
CA GLU A 16 12.63 -9.35 12.05
C GLU A 16 11.68 -9.15 10.87
N ILE A 17 12.23 -9.15 9.65
CA ILE A 17 11.42 -9.06 8.43
C ILE A 17 10.79 -10.42 8.10
N GLN A 18 9.48 -10.49 8.29
CA GLN A 18 8.66 -11.62 7.85
C GLN A 18 8.62 -11.68 6.31
N ASN A 19 8.53 -12.88 5.73
CA ASN A 19 8.38 -13.14 4.29
C ASN A 19 9.55 -12.63 3.40
N GLN A 20 10.77 -12.66 3.92
CA GLN A 20 11.97 -12.26 3.18
C GLN A 20 12.15 -13.03 1.85
N GLU A 21 11.69 -14.29 1.78
CA GLU A 21 11.73 -15.09 0.55
C GLU A 21 10.82 -14.55 -0.55
N GLU A 22 9.60 -14.12 -0.20
CA GLU A 22 8.66 -13.53 -1.17
C GLU A 22 9.15 -12.16 -1.65
N ILE A 23 9.72 -11.37 -0.74
CA ILE A 23 10.34 -10.09 -1.09
C ILE A 23 11.47 -10.32 -2.09
N LEU A 24 12.38 -11.27 -1.81
CA LEU A 24 13.48 -11.60 -2.70
C LEU A 24 12.98 -12.07 -4.07
N ALA A 25 11.90 -12.86 -4.13
CA ALA A 25 11.32 -13.29 -5.39
C ALA A 25 10.76 -12.13 -6.23
N ARG A 26 10.13 -11.12 -5.60
CA ARG A 26 9.50 -9.99 -6.30
C ARG A 26 10.46 -8.87 -6.65
N THR A 27 11.38 -8.50 -5.75
CA THR A 27 12.28 -7.35 -5.92
C THR A 27 13.68 -7.74 -6.36
N LYS A 28 14.00 -9.04 -6.36
CA LYS A 28 15.34 -9.60 -6.62
C LYS A 28 16.41 -9.11 -5.63
N ARG A 29 16.01 -8.54 -4.50
CA ARG A 29 16.89 -8.07 -3.44
C ARG A 29 16.33 -8.42 -2.07
N LYS A 30 17.23 -8.67 -1.12
CA LYS A 30 16.86 -8.76 0.29
C LYS A 30 16.54 -7.37 0.82
N LEU A 31 15.46 -7.24 1.59
CA LEU A 31 15.15 -6.00 2.27
C LEU A 31 15.98 -5.95 3.56
N ASP A 32 16.83 -4.94 3.69
CA ASP A 32 17.63 -4.71 4.89
C ASP A 32 17.24 -3.34 5.50
N PRO A 33 16.72 -3.31 6.74
CA PRO A 33 16.37 -2.06 7.44
C PRO A 33 17.55 -1.10 7.61
N VAL A 34 18.78 -1.61 7.76
CA VAL A 34 19.99 -0.81 7.91
C VAL A 34 20.35 -0.15 6.59
N GLU A 35 20.30 -0.91 5.50
CA GLU A 35 20.54 -0.37 4.15
C GLU A 35 19.47 0.70 3.82
N ALA A 36 18.20 0.44 4.17
CA ALA A 36 17.13 1.41 3.99
C ALA A 36 17.40 2.74 4.72
N PHE A 37 17.88 2.68 5.97
CA PHE A 37 18.25 3.88 6.73
C PHE A 37 19.39 4.66 6.06
N GLU A 38 20.43 3.97 5.58
CA GLU A 38 21.54 4.62 4.88
C GLU A 38 21.11 5.27 3.57
N VAL A 39 20.23 4.63 2.80
CA VAL A 39 19.69 5.18 1.56
C VAL A 39 18.88 6.43 1.85
N ILE A 40 17.99 6.41 2.86
CA ILE A 40 17.20 7.58 3.26
C ILE A 40 18.11 8.72 3.68
N LYS A 41 19.15 8.43 4.47
CA LYS A 41 20.14 9.41 4.92
C LYS A 41 20.88 10.06 3.75
N LYS A 42 21.33 9.26 2.77
CA LYS A 42 22.01 9.76 1.56
C LYS A 42 21.08 10.61 0.70
N GLU A 43 19.84 10.17 0.50
CA GLU A 43 18.89 10.84 -0.38
C GLU A 43 18.28 12.12 0.22
N SER A 44 18.28 12.21 1.55
CA SER A 44 17.86 13.40 2.30
C SER A 44 19.02 14.34 2.67
N ASP A 45 20.26 14.05 2.23
CA ASP A 45 21.46 14.83 2.57
C ASP A 45 21.60 15.01 4.09
N ASP A 46 21.78 13.89 4.80
CA ASP A 46 21.84 13.83 6.27
C ASP A 46 20.56 14.37 6.95
N PHE A 47 19.39 14.10 6.36
CA PHE A 47 18.08 14.59 6.81
C PHE A 47 17.92 16.11 6.75
N SER A 48 18.81 16.81 6.03
CA SER A 48 18.78 18.26 5.87
C SER A 48 17.82 18.72 4.77
N LYS A 49 17.54 17.87 3.77
CA LYS A 49 16.65 18.18 2.64
C LYS A 49 15.34 17.42 2.75
N SER A 50 14.23 18.09 2.49
CA SER A 50 12.91 17.46 2.39
C SER A 50 12.72 16.82 1.02
N SER A 51 13.11 15.55 0.88
CA SER A 51 12.76 14.73 -0.29
C SER A 51 11.49 13.91 0.02
N VAL A 52 10.47 14.02 -0.82
CA VAL A 52 9.19 13.31 -0.65
C VAL A 52 9.41 11.81 -0.52
N LYS A 53 10.23 11.23 -1.42
CA LYS A 53 10.55 9.80 -1.40
C LYS A 53 11.27 9.38 -0.12
N ALA A 54 12.23 10.20 0.33
CA ALA A 54 12.96 9.92 1.55
C ALA A 54 12.05 10.04 2.79
N GLN A 55 11.08 10.96 2.78
CA GLN A 55 10.09 11.10 3.85
C GLN A 55 9.12 9.92 3.89
N GLU A 56 8.62 9.47 2.75
CA GLU A 56 7.78 8.27 2.67
C GLU A 56 8.53 7.02 3.16
N ALA A 57 9.78 6.85 2.71
CA ALA A 57 10.63 5.74 3.14
C ALA A 57 10.96 5.82 4.66
N ASP A 58 11.18 7.01 5.20
CA ASP A 58 11.34 7.27 6.63
C ASP A 58 10.12 6.83 7.43
N GLU A 59 8.92 7.21 6.99
CA GLU A 59 7.69 6.81 7.67
C GLU A 59 7.46 5.30 7.63
N LEU A 60 7.77 4.64 6.51
CA LEU A 60 7.65 3.19 6.37
C LEU A 60 8.64 2.46 7.29
N LEU A 61 9.89 2.91 7.35
CA LEU A 61 10.90 2.32 8.22
C LEU A 61 10.55 2.53 9.70
N TYR A 62 10.07 3.73 10.05
CA TYR A 62 9.60 4.02 11.40
C TYR A 62 8.41 3.14 11.81
N ARG A 63 7.50 2.84 10.88
CA ARG A 63 6.38 1.90 11.12
C ARG A 63 6.87 0.47 11.33
N LEU A 64 7.91 0.03 10.60
CA LEU A 64 8.52 -1.28 10.80
C LEU A 64 9.19 -1.39 12.17
N LEU A 65 9.92 -0.36 12.60
CA LEU A 65 10.58 -0.32 13.91
C LEU A 65 9.57 -0.39 15.07
N ASN A 66 8.47 0.34 14.97
CA ASN A 66 7.45 0.40 16.02
C ASN A 66 6.41 -0.72 15.93
N ARG A 67 6.54 -1.63 14.96
CA ARG A 67 5.59 -2.74 14.76
C ARG A 67 5.59 -3.69 15.94
N ASP A 68 6.76 -3.97 16.52
CA ASP A 68 6.88 -4.86 17.68
C ASP A 68 6.38 -4.21 18.98
N VAL A 69 6.59 -2.90 19.14
CA VAL A 69 6.10 -2.15 20.31
C VAL A 69 4.57 -2.03 20.32
N LYS A 70 3.95 -1.94 19.13
CA LYS A 70 2.49 -1.91 18.97
C LYS A 70 1.81 -3.28 18.98
N GLY A 71 2.56 -4.37 19.13
CA GLY A 71 1.98 -5.66 19.50
C GLY A 71 1.34 -5.65 20.90
N ALA A 72 1.76 -4.72 21.78
CA ALA A 72 1.33 -4.68 23.19
C ALA A 72 0.58 -3.41 23.63
N LEU A 73 0.53 -2.34 22.83
CA LEU A 73 -0.15 -1.09 23.22
C LEU A 73 -1.14 -0.61 22.16
N THR A 74 -2.32 -1.23 22.24
CA THR A 74 -3.64 -0.72 21.86
C THR A 74 -3.91 -0.42 20.38
N PRO A 75 -5.06 -0.90 19.86
CA PRO A 75 -5.59 -0.44 18.60
C PRO A 75 -5.95 1.03 18.79
N THR A 76 -5.27 1.93 18.08
CA THR A 76 -5.78 3.29 17.91
C THR A 76 -7.04 3.15 17.07
N SER A 77 -8.11 3.03 17.82
CA SER A 77 -9.49 3.09 17.42
C SER A 77 -9.76 4.48 16.87
N SER A 78 -9.35 4.74 15.62
CA SER A 78 -10.27 5.44 14.74
C SER A 78 -11.41 4.46 14.48
N LYS A 79 -12.47 4.62 15.28
CA LYS A 79 -13.87 4.15 15.12
C LYS A 79 -14.08 3.28 13.87
N LYS A 80 -14.42 2.00 14.07
CA LYS A 80 -15.78 1.46 13.81
C LYS A 80 -16.33 1.98 12.47
N GLU A 81 -16.55 1.17 11.44
CA GLU A 81 -17.08 -0.19 11.47
C GLU A 81 -16.92 -0.70 10.03
N SER A 82 -16.10 -1.72 9.79
CA SER A 82 -16.36 -2.59 8.64
C SER A 82 -17.53 -3.48 9.02
N SER A 83 -18.70 -2.87 9.22
CA SER A 83 -19.95 -3.59 9.01
C SER A 83 -19.81 -4.07 7.57
N LYS A 84 -19.66 -5.38 7.36
CA LYS A 84 -20.05 -5.96 6.08
C LYS A 84 -21.46 -5.43 5.86
N LYS A 85 -21.61 -4.40 5.02
CA LYS A 85 -22.90 -3.90 4.63
C LYS A 85 -23.48 -5.06 3.83
N GLU A 86 -24.25 -5.92 4.50
CA GLU A 86 -25.10 -6.88 3.81
C GLU A 86 -26.01 -6.01 2.96
N LEU A 87 -25.68 -5.92 1.68
CA LEU A 87 -26.47 -5.18 0.71
C LEU A 87 -27.86 -5.78 0.76
N SER A 88 -28.86 -4.93 0.95
CA SER A 88 -30.25 -5.36 0.86
C SER A 88 -30.49 -5.99 -0.51
N VAL A 89 -31.45 -6.92 -0.60
CA VAL A 89 -31.81 -7.59 -1.85
C VAL A 89 -32.08 -6.58 -2.98
N GLU A 90 -32.64 -5.42 -2.65
CA GLU A 90 -32.88 -4.33 -3.59
C GLU A 90 -31.59 -3.63 -4.07
N GLU A 91 -30.63 -3.37 -3.18
CA GLU A 91 -29.32 -2.82 -3.59
C GLU A 91 -28.57 -3.81 -4.52
N ILE A 92 -28.66 -5.11 -4.24
CA ILE A 92 -28.08 -6.15 -5.09
C ILE A 92 -28.75 -6.16 -6.47
N GLN A 93 -30.08 -6.06 -6.53
CA GLN A 93 -30.82 -6.00 -7.80
C GLN A 93 -30.52 -4.75 -8.60
N ILE A 94 -30.42 -3.59 -7.94
CA ILE A 94 -30.06 -2.32 -8.58
C ILE A 94 -28.65 -2.43 -9.19
N GLN A 95 -27.70 -2.98 -8.43
CA GLN A 95 -26.33 -3.17 -8.92
C GLN A 95 -26.27 -4.19 -10.07
N ALA A 96 -26.99 -5.30 -9.97
CA ALA A 96 -27.08 -6.30 -11.04
C ALA A 96 -27.68 -5.72 -12.32
N ARG A 97 -28.74 -4.91 -12.20
CA ARG A 97 -29.36 -4.22 -13.35
C ARG A 97 -28.44 -3.17 -13.96
N ALA A 98 -27.72 -2.42 -13.14
CA ALA A 98 -26.73 -1.45 -13.63
C ALA A 98 -25.59 -2.18 -14.38
N ARG A 99 -25.13 -3.31 -13.85
CA ARG A 99 -24.11 -4.13 -14.50
C ARG A 99 -24.59 -4.73 -15.82
N ALA A 100 -25.84 -5.19 -15.89
CA ALA A 100 -26.44 -5.70 -17.12
C ALA A 100 -26.51 -4.62 -18.21
N ARG A 101 -26.95 -3.40 -17.87
CA ARG A 101 -26.95 -2.28 -18.82
C ARG A 101 -25.55 -1.92 -19.31
N ALA A 102 -24.54 -1.98 -18.44
CA ALA A 102 -23.17 -1.68 -18.83
C ALA A 102 -22.62 -2.70 -19.84
N LEU A 103 -22.97 -3.98 -19.70
CA LEU A 103 -22.59 -5.01 -20.66
C LEU A 103 -23.30 -4.83 -22.01
N GLU A 104 -24.59 -4.53 -22.00
CA GLU A 104 -25.38 -4.26 -23.22
C GLU A 104 -24.82 -3.06 -24.01
N LEU A 105 -24.42 -1.98 -23.32
CA LEU A 105 -23.78 -0.83 -23.95
C LEU A 105 -22.43 -1.19 -24.59
N LEU A 106 -21.63 -2.02 -23.91
CA LEU A 106 -20.34 -2.47 -24.43
C LEU A 106 -20.50 -3.39 -25.65
N GLU A 107 -21.53 -4.25 -25.63
CA GLU A 107 -21.87 -5.12 -26.76
C GLU A 107 -22.32 -4.30 -27.98
N LEU A 108 -23.18 -3.30 -27.78
CA LEU A 108 -23.56 -2.37 -28.85
C LEU A 108 -22.38 -1.56 -29.40
N GLU A 109 -21.46 -1.11 -28.54
CA GLU A 109 -20.25 -0.42 -28.96
C GLU A 109 -19.37 -1.32 -29.84
N LEU A 110 -19.19 -2.58 -29.44
CA LEU A 110 -18.47 -3.58 -30.23
C LEU A 110 -19.14 -3.86 -31.58
N GLU A 111 -20.47 -3.98 -31.63
CA GLU A 111 -21.21 -4.16 -32.89
C GLU A 111 -21.05 -2.96 -33.83
N LEU A 112 -21.12 -1.74 -33.30
CA LEU A 112 -20.90 -0.52 -34.08
C LEU A 112 -19.46 -0.42 -34.60
N ASP A 113 -18.47 -0.75 -33.78
CA ASP A 113 -17.06 -0.78 -34.19
C ASP A 113 -16.80 -1.85 -35.27
N LEU A 114 -17.46 -3.01 -35.20
CA LEU A 114 -17.35 -4.07 -36.20
C LEU A 114 -18.02 -3.69 -37.51
N ASN A 115 -19.15 -2.98 -37.44
CA ASN A 115 -19.89 -2.54 -38.61
C ASN A 115 -19.21 -1.34 -39.30
N THR A 116 -18.56 -0.45 -38.54
CA THR A 116 -17.78 0.67 -39.10
C THR A 116 -16.41 0.24 -39.65
N LYS A 117 -15.84 -0.88 -39.21
CA LYS A 117 -14.65 -1.50 -39.81
C LYS A 117 -14.92 -2.32 -41.07
N SER A 118 -16.17 -2.64 -41.36
CA SER A 118 -16.57 -3.46 -42.52
C SER A 118 -17.12 -2.63 -43.69
N ALA A 119 -17.03 -1.30 -43.61
CA ALA A 119 -17.34 -0.35 -44.69
C ALA A 119 -16.06 0.32 -45.20
#